data_AF-A0A3P6G741-F1
#
_entry.id   AF-A0A3P6G741-F1
#
_cell.length_a   1.000
_cell.length_b   1.000
_cell.length_c   1.000
_cell.angle_alpha   90.00
_cell.angle_beta   90.00
_cell.angle_gamma   90.00
#
_symmetry.space_group_name_H-M   'P 1'
#
loop_
_entity.id
_entity.type
_entity.pdbx_description
1 polymer ?
#
loop_
_entity_poly.entity_id
_entity_poly.type
_entity_poly.pdbx_seq_one_letter_code
_entity_poly.pdbx_strand_id
1 'polypeptide(L)'
;MAALSSTSCLHSLAGHERYFLSCKTSQFSKPSFIKPSLKKPRFSVPFCIKQSDLDQKQIKQESSREEDKEEEDDYWVVTAVRSKYNEIVIVDTVDARYLLLDSTKNAHSVINKGGENWTDSYWDEFASLPPIVPDGPIAIYGLGGGTAARLILELYPSVQLEGWEIDDILIEKTREYMELSELEKPTPKGGSLRVLVDDALSPSEDVSGKYAGIIVDLFADGKVLDQLQQVQMWHDLASRLMPNGRIMVNCAGIEEEKVVTNEKPKLVLGDSVWMLNPTIKVMSEAFPGQVYWKRTPDSEGLNFVALTGGEPDLSDWSSKVPVRLSEPVKQWKLCEDL
;
A
#
# COMPACT_ATOMS: atom_id res chain seq x y z
N MET A 1 6.12 14.15 -59.40
CA MET A 1 4.82 14.71 -59.84
C MET A 1 3.75 14.00 -59.01
N ALA A 2 3.19 14.54 -57.93
CA ALA A 2 2.75 15.91 -57.59
C ALA A 2 1.33 16.25 -58.09
N ALA A 3 0.34 15.96 -57.24
CA ALA A 3 -0.99 16.55 -57.09
C ALA A 3 -1.45 16.07 -55.69
N LEU A 4 -1.77 16.85 -54.65
CA LEU A 4 -2.35 18.19 -54.50
C LEU A 4 -3.78 18.33 -55.04
N SER A 5 -4.75 18.12 -54.15
CA SER A 5 -6.04 18.79 -54.15
C SER A 5 -6.42 19.18 -52.71
N SER A 6 -6.48 20.48 -52.45
CA SER A 6 -6.87 21.09 -51.17
C SER A 6 -8.30 21.61 -51.22
N THR A 7 -9.08 21.46 -50.15
CA THR A 7 -10.21 22.30 -49.65
C THR A 7 -11.04 21.47 -48.67
N SER A 8 -11.68 21.97 -47.61
CA SER A 8 -11.55 23.21 -46.82
C SER A 8 -12.46 23.06 -45.59
N CYS A 9 -12.18 23.78 -44.50
CA CYS A 9 -12.89 23.64 -43.23
C CYS A 9 -14.40 23.91 -43.31
N LEU A 10 -15.18 23.19 -42.50
CA LEU A 10 -16.44 23.68 -41.91
C LEU A 10 -16.48 23.29 -40.43
N HIS A 11 -16.75 24.27 -39.57
CA HIS A 11 -16.96 24.07 -38.14
C HIS A 11 -18.24 23.26 -37.88
N SER A 12 -18.19 22.35 -36.91
CA SER A 12 -19.38 21.93 -36.17
C SER A 12 -19.08 21.99 -34.67
N LEU A 13 -19.58 23.05 -34.03
CA LEU A 13 -19.66 23.15 -32.58
C LEU A 13 -20.83 22.26 -32.13
N ALA A 14 -20.53 21.10 -31.54
CA ALA A 14 -21.49 20.30 -30.78
C ALA A 14 -21.20 20.51 -29.28
N GLY A 15 -22.20 20.95 -28.53
CA GLY A 15 -22.03 21.37 -27.14
C GLY A 15 -21.78 20.20 -26.19
N HIS A 16 -20.88 20.41 -25.22
CA HIS A 16 -20.77 19.56 -24.03
C HIS A 16 -21.98 19.80 -23.11
N GLU A 17 -23.04 19.02 -23.26
CA GLU A 17 -24.04 18.87 -22.20
C GLU A 17 -23.45 18.03 -21.07
N ARG A 18 -23.22 18.65 -19.91
CA ARG A 18 -22.83 17.94 -18.69
C ARG A 18 -24.06 17.27 -18.10
N TYR A 19 -24.26 16.00 -18.44
CA TYR A 19 -25.27 15.18 -17.76
C TYR A 19 -24.80 14.86 -16.34
N PHE A 20 -25.25 15.67 -15.37
CA PHE A 20 -25.21 15.33 -13.95
C PHE A 20 -26.15 14.15 -13.68
N LEU A 21 -25.62 12.93 -13.82
CA LEU A 21 -26.30 11.71 -13.37
C LEU A 21 -26.23 11.63 -11.84
N SER A 22 -27.27 12.16 -11.19
CA SER A 22 -27.55 11.84 -9.79
C SER A 22 -27.99 10.38 -9.68
N CYS A 23 -27.02 9.48 -9.55
CA CYS A 23 -27.29 8.09 -9.20
C CYS A 23 -27.77 8.02 -7.76
N LYS A 24 -29.04 7.62 -7.57
CA LYS A 24 -29.54 7.24 -6.25
C LYS A 24 -28.80 6.00 -5.76
N THR A 25 -28.51 5.98 -4.47
CA THR A 25 -27.71 4.98 -3.76
C THR A 25 -28.20 3.55 -3.98
N SER A 26 -27.43 2.76 -4.74
CA SER A 26 -27.32 1.32 -4.52
C SER A 26 -26.38 1.09 -3.34
N GLN A 27 -26.70 0.15 -2.45
CA GLN A 27 -25.91 -0.14 -1.25
C GLN A 27 -24.50 -0.62 -1.66
N PHE A 28 -23.49 0.24 -1.44
CA PHE A 28 -22.08 -0.11 -1.51
C PHE A 28 -21.62 -0.62 -0.15
N SER A 29 -20.93 -1.77 -0.14
CA SER A 29 -20.19 -2.24 1.03
C SER A 29 -18.98 -1.33 1.30
N LYS A 30 -18.66 -1.08 2.58
CA LYS A 30 -17.50 -0.25 2.95
C LYS A 30 -16.18 -0.85 2.41
N PRO A 31 -15.21 -0.03 1.98
CA PRO A 31 -13.84 -0.48 1.78
C PRO A 31 -13.25 -0.99 3.09
N SER A 32 -12.50 -2.10 3.04
CA SER A 32 -11.61 -2.49 4.12
C SER A 32 -10.58 -1.37 4.36
N PHE A 33 -10.40 -0.94 5.61
CA PHE A 33 -9.48 0.13 6.05
C PHE A 33 -9.92 1.58 5.81
N ILE A 34 -10.77 2.07 6.72
CA ILE A 34 -10.93 3.51 7.04
C ILE A 34 -10.37 3.72 8.46
N LYS A 35 -9.54 4.75 8.68
CA LYS A 35 -8.88 5.01 9.98
C LYS A 35 -9.86 5.56 11.03
N PRO A 36 -9.87 5.03 12.27
CA PRO A 36 -10.49 5.71 13.40
C PRO A 36 -9.43 6.40 14.28
N SER A 37 -8.98 7.62 13.93
CA SER A 37 -8.43 8.53 14.97
C SER A 37 -8.30 10.01 14.61
N LEU A 38 -9.09 10.85 15.28
CA LEU A 38 -8.68 12.22 15.62
C LEU A 38 -8.89 12.50 17.13
N LYS A 39 -7.80 12.30 17.88
CA LYS A 39 -7.43 12.90 19.18
C LYS A 39 -8.50 12.98 20.31
N LYS A 40 -8.34 12.12 21.32
CA LYS A 40 -8.83 12.36 22.70
C LYS A 40 -7.94 13.37 23.44
N PRO A 41 -8.51 14.42 24.07
CA PRO A 41 -7.91 15.08 25.23
C PRO A 41 -8.53 14.53 26.53
N ARG A 42 -7.71 14.00 27.44
CA ARG A 42 -8.12 13.77 28.84
C ARG A 42 -7.86 15.04 29.66
N PHE A 43 -8.91 15.60 30.26
CA PHE A 43 -8.79 16.43 31.47
C PHE A 43 -9.95 16.11 32.42
N SER A 44 -9.75 16.36 33.72
CA SER A 44 -10.57 15.77 34.78
C SER A 44 -10.65 16.67 36.02
N VAL A 45 -11.81 16.67 36.69
CA VAL A 45 -12.05 17.08 38.11
C VAL A 45 -12.11 18.63 38.35
N PRO A 46 -12.95 19.20 39.27
CA PRO A 46 -14.28 18.81 39.82
C PRO A 46 -15.35 19.95 40.00
N PHE A 47 -16.55 19.55 40.49
CA PHE A 47 -17.43 20.25 41.48
C PHE A 47 -18.31 21.47 41.08
N CYS A 48 -19.65 21.41 41.30
CA CYS A 48 -20.28 21.83 42.58
C CYS A 48 -21.86 21.74 42.63
N ILE A 49 -22.39 20.79 43.41
CA ILE A 49 -23.58 20.80 44.33
C ILE A 49 -24.88 21.60 44.01
N LYS A 50 -26.05 20.90 43.95
CA LYS A 50 -27.24 20.94 44.87
C LYS A 50 -28.40 20.07 44.32
N GLN A 51 -28.80 18.97 45.00
CA GLN A 51 -30.00 18.82 45.89
C GLN A 51 -31.31 19.32 45.24
N SER A 52 -32.41 18.56 45.11
CA SER A 52 -33.04 17.52 45.96
C SER A 52 -34.11 16.71 45.15
N ASP A 53 -34.76 15.59 45.54
CA ASP A 53 -34.63 14.56 46.60
C ASP A 53 -35.55 13.30 46.32
N LEU A 54 -35.50 12.28 47.20
CA LEU A 54 -36.48 11.18 47.46
C LEU A 54 -36.67 9.97 46.50
N ASP A 55 -36.29 8.80 47.07
CA ASP A 55 -36.92 7.46 47.06
C ASP A 55 -36.91 6.48 45.85
N GLN A 56 -35.99 5.51 45.98
CA GLN A 56 -36.18 4.04 45.93
C GLN A 56 -36.50 3.27 44.63
N LYS A 57 -35.52 2.41 44.29
CA LYS A 57 -35.65 1.03 43.78
C LYS A 57 -36.38 0.82 42.45
N GLN A 58 -35.59 0.81 41.37
CA GLN A 58 -35.44 -0.43 40.58
C GLN A 58 -34.08 -0.48 39.91
N ILE A 59 -33.33 -1.58 40.13
CA ILE A 59 -32.13 -1.88 39.37
C ILE A 59 -32.58 -2.37 38.00
N LYS A 60 -32.47 -1.51 36.99
CA LYS A 60 -32.47 -1.91 35.58
C LYS A 60 -31.06 -1.65 35.05
N GLN A 61 -30.34 -2.71 34.72
CA GLN A 61 -29.15 -2.60 33.89
C GLN A 61 -29.60 -2.20 32.49
N GLU A 62 -29.64 -0.90 32.22
CA GLU A 62 -29.56 -0.44 30.84
C GLU A 62 -28.10 -0.56 30.42
N SER A 63 -27.79 -1.68 29.77
CA SER A 63 -26.56 -1.83 29.01
C SER A 63 -26.60 -0.81 27.87
N SER A 64 -25.98 0.35 28.07
CA SER A 64 -25.61 1.25 27.00
C SER A 64 -24.66 0.50 26.07
N ARG A 65 -25.22 -0.14 25.05
CA ARG A 65 -24.48 -0.43 23.82
C ARG A 65 -24.13 0.94 23.25
N GLU A 66 -22.92 1.39 23.55
CA GLU A 66 -22.22 2.32 22.70
C GLU A 66 -22.02 1.57 21.38
N GLU A 67 -23.02 1.66 20.50
CA GLU A 67 -22.84 1.38 19.10
C GLU A 67 -21.83 2.41 18.61
N ASP A 68 -20.60 1.94 18.36
CA ASP A 68 -19.56 2.72 17.69
C ASP A 68 -20.12 3.17 16.34
N LYS A 69 -20.73 4.37 16.34
CA LYS A 69 -21.08 5.08 15.13
C LYS A 69 -19.79 5.56 14.52
N GLU A 70 -19.16 4.68 13.74
CA GLU A 70 -18.20 5.07 12.71
C GLU A 70 -18.82 6.26 11.96
N GLU A 71 -18.21 7.43 12.08
CA GLU A 71 -18.64 8.61 11.33
C GLU A 71 -18.54 8.25 9.85
N GLU A 72 -19.64 8.37 9.10
CA GLU A 72 -19.64 8.13 7.66
C GLU A 72 -18.93 9.31 7.00
N ASP A 73 -17.62 9.17 6.78
CA ASP A 73 -16.84 10.13 6.01
C ASP A 73 -17.46 10.30 4.61
N ASP A 74 -17.84 11.53 4.28
CA ASP A 74 -18.32 11.88 2.96
C ASP A 74 -17.23 11.56 1.91
N TYR A 75 -17.53 10.62 1.01
CA TYR A 75 -16.68 10.26 -0.11
C TYR A 75 -17.39 10.47 -1.45
N TRP A 76 -16.61 10.77 -2.48
CA TRP A 76 -17.10 10.85 -3.86
C TRP A 76 -16.21 10.06 -4.82
N VAL A 77 -16.84 9.42 -5.80
CA VAL A 77 -16.12 8.73 -6.89
C VAL A 77 -15.60 9.78 -7.87
N VAL A 78 -14.28 9.83 -8.03
CA VAL A 78 -13.58 10.70 -8.99
C VAL A 78 -13.60 10.05 -10.37
N THR A 79 -13.28 8.76 -10.45
CA THR A 79 -13.41 7.97 -11.66
C THR A 79 -13.68 6.50 -11.35
N ALA A 80 -14.37 5.82 -12.24
CA ALA A 80 -14.60 4.38 -12.21
C ALA A 80 -14.50 3.86 -13.65
N VAL A 81 -13.49 3.03 -13.92
CA VAL A 81 -13.18 2.51 -15.25
C VAL A 81 -12.71 1.07 -15.15
N ARG A 82 -12.97 0.26 -16.17
CA ARG A 82 -12.52 -1.12 -16.24
C ARG A 82 -11.49 -1.27 -17.35
N SER A 83 -10.32 -1.79 -17.02
CA SER A 83 -9.26 -2.12 -17.97
C SER A 83 -9.33 -3.60 -18.35
N LYS A 84 -8.28 -4.11 -19.01
CA LYS A 84 -8.06 -5.55 -19.22
C LYS A 84 -7.76 -6.29 -17.90
N TYR A 85 -7.15 -5.62 -16.93
CA TYR A 85 -6.60 -6.22 -15.72
C TYR A 85 -7.42 -5.92 -14.46
N ASN A 86 -7.96 -4.71 -14.33
CA ASN A 86 -8.58 -4.21 -13.11
C ASN A 86 -9.95 -3.55 -13.32
N GLU A 87 -10.74 -3.52 -12.25
CA GLU A 87 -11.81 -2.55 -12.07
C GLU A 87 -11.30 -1.39 -11.21
N ILE A 88 -10.82 -0.34 -11.87
CA ILE A 88 -10.17 0.82 -11.27
C ILE A 88 -11.22 1.80 -10.77
N VAL A 89 -11.24 2.09 -9.48
CA VAL A 89 -12.08 3.13 -8.87
C VAL A 89 -11.20 4.06 -8.05
N ILE A 90 -11.25 5.36 -8.33
CA ILE A 90 -10.61 6.37 -7.47
C ILE A 90 -11.70 7.07 -6.69
N VAL A 91 -11.62 6.98 -5.36
CA VAL A 91 -12.50 7.68 -4.43
C VAL A 91 -11.73 8.75 -3.66
N ASP A 92 -12.43 9.80 -3.27
CA ASP A 92 -11.85 10.99 -2.67
C ASP A 92 -12.70 11.40 -1.47
N THR A 93 -12.05 11.65 -0.33
CA THR A 93 -12.66 12.07 0.94
C THR A 93 -12.17 13.46 1.31
N VAL A 94 -12.54 13.99 2.48
CA VAL A 94 -11.95 15.24 2.98
C VAL A 94 -10.44 15.09 3.23
N ASP A 95 -10.01 13.94 3.75
CA ASP A 95 -8.65 13.73 4.27
C ASP A 95 -7.70 13.01 3.30
N ALA A 96 -8.20 12.25 2.33
CA ALA A 96 -7.35 11.47 1.43
C ALA A 96 -8.01 11.15 0.09
N ARG A 97 -7.21 10.61 -0.84
CA ARG A 97 -7.65 10.01 -2.10
C ARG A 97 -7.14 8.58 -2.19
N TYR A 98 -8.01 7.65 -2.52
CA TYR A 98 -7.73 6.21 -2.54
C TYR A 98 -7.90 5.63 -3.94
N LEU A 99 -6.99 4.73 -4.32
CA LEU A 99 -7.14 3.82 -5.43
C LEU A 99 -7.71 2.50 -4.91
N LEU A 100 -8.88 2.12 -5.40
CA LEU A 100 -9.49 0.81 -5.17
C LEU A 100 -9.42 0.03 -6.49
N LEU A 101 -8.91 -1.20 -6.44
CA LEU A 101 -8.80 -2.08 -7.62
C LEU A 101 -9.63 -3.36 -7.45
N ASP A 102 -9.58 -4.19 -8.49
CA ASP A 102 -10.14 -5.54 -8.57
C ASP A 102 -11.60 -5.69 -8.08
N SER A 103 -12.06 -6.92 -7.87
CA SER A 103 -13.44 -7.21 -7.42
C SER A 103 -13.66 -6.97 -5.91
N THR A 104 -12.58 -6.94 -5.12
CA THR A 104 -12.59 -6.76 -3.65
C THR A 104 -12.79 -5.31 -3.22
N LYS A 105 -12.40 -4.33 -4.07
CA LYS A 105 -12.36 -2.90 -3.74
C LYS A 105 -11.50 -2.56 -2.52
N ASN A 106 -10.49 -3.38 -2.24
CA ASN A 106 -9.45 -3.04 -1.27
C ASN A 106 -8.66 -1.79 -1.72
N ALA A 107 -8.09 -1.05 -0.77
CA ALA A 107 -7.22 0.06 -1.07
C ALA A 107 -5.83 -0.43 -1.55
N HIS A 108 -5.50 -0.14 -2.80
CA HIS A 108 -4.20 -0.46 -3.42
C HIS A 108 -3.25 0.74 -3.46
N SER A 109 -3.74 1.96 -3.21
CA SER A 109 -2.91 3.15 -2.97
C SER A 109 -3.69 4.25 -2.26
N VAL A 110 -2.98 5.13 -1.57
CA VAL A 110 -3.51 6.32 -0.90
C VAL A 110 -2.61 7.54 -1.12
N ILE A 111 -3.21 8.72 -1.16
CA ILE A 111 -2.53 10.02 -1.00
C ILE A 111 -3.31 10.82 0.04
N ASN A 112 -2.65 11.17 1.14
CA ASN A 112 -3.26 12.01 2.18
C ASN A 112 -3.26 13.48 1.75
N LYS A 113 -4.35 14.18 2.04
CA LYS A 113 -4.47 15.62 1.90
C LYS A 113 -3.84 16.30 3.12
N GLY A 114 -3.24 17.47 2.91
CA GLY A 114 -2.45 18.16 3.94
C GLY A 114 -0.93 17.94 3.86
N GLY A 115 -0.46 17.08 2.96
CA GLY A 115 0.97 16.99 2.58
C GLY A 115 1.82 16.02 3.41
N GLU A 116 1.22 15.16 4.23
CA GLU A 116 1.93 14.06 4.90
C GLU A 116 1.89 12.80 4.01
N ASN A 117 3.05 12.34 3.53
CA ASN A 117 3.13 11.14 2.67
C ASN A 117 3.24 9.82 3.46
N TRP A 118 3.32 9.87 4.79
CA TRP A 118 3.25 8.69 5.65
C TRP A 118 1.81 8.16 5.72
N THR A 119 1.65 6.85 5.59
CA THR A 119 0.33 6.22 5.47
C THR A 119 -0.18 5.63 6.78
N ASP A 120 0.70 5.33 7.76
CA ASP A 120 0.42 4.39 8.85
C ASP A 120 -0.09 3.04 8.32
N SER A 121 0.63 2.51 7.32
CA SER A 121 0.37 1.22 6.68
C SER A 121 1.67 0.64 6.13
N TYR A 122 1.63 -0.59 5.62
CA TYR A 122 2.81 -1.33 5.15
C TYR A 122 3.62 -0.61 4.05
N TRP A 123 3.01 0.30 3.28
CA TRP A 123 3.75 1.13 2.31
C TRP A 123 4.88 1.95 2.95
N ASP A 124 4.75 2.29 4.23
CA ASP A 124 5.77 3.03 4.98
C ASP A 124 7.00 2.16 5.28
N GLU A 125 6.83 0.83 5.39
CA GLU A 125 7.93 -0.12 5.60
C GLU A 125 8.87 -0.19 4.39
N PHE A 126 8.35 -0.01 3.16
CA PHE A 126 9.19 0.01 1.96
C PHE A 126 10.20 1.18 1.96
N ALA A 127 9.92 2.27 2.67
CA ALA A 127 10.88 3.36 2.87
C ALA A 127 12.04 3.01 3.84
N SER A 128 12.06 1.81 4.42
CA SER A 128 13.21 1.29 5.16
C SER A 128 14.25 0.59 4.27
N LEU A 129 13.92 0.25 3.00
CA LEU A 129 14.82 -0.46 2.09
C LEU A 129 16.04 0.37 1.61
N PRO A 130 15.93 1.65 1.19
CA PRO A 130 17.04 2.34 0.53
C PRO A 130 18.35 2.42 1.35
N PRO A 131 18.35 2.56 2.69
CA PRO A 131 19.58 2.58 3.48
C PRO A 131 20.36 1.26 3.63
N ILE A 132 19.80 0.11 3.20
CA ILE A 132 20.38 -1.23 3.37
C ILE A 132 20.65 -1.98 2.06
N VAL A 133 20.62 -1.24 0.94
CA VAL A 133 20.96 -1.69 -0.41
C VAL A 133 22.15 -0.86 -0.94
N PRO A 134 22.89 -1.32 -1.97
CA PRO A 134 23.95 -0.52 -2.61
C PRO A 134 23.40 0.72 -3.33
N ASP A 135 24.28 1.62 -3.75
CA ASP A 135 23.91 2.71 -4.66
C ASP A 135 23.44 2.15 -6.01
N GLY A 136 22.21 2.47 -6.41
CA GLY A 136 21.63 2.03 -7.69
C GLY A 136 20.14 2.33 -7.80
N PRO A 137 19.49 1.96 -8.92
CA PRO A 137 18.05 2.09 -9.08
C PRO A 137 17.31 1.06 -8.22
N ILE A 138 16.16 1.45 -7.67
CA ILE A 138 15.24 0.54 -6.96
C ILE A 138 14.01 0.31 -7.84
N ALA A 139 13.67 -0.96 -8.09
CA ALA A 139 12.43 -1.31 -8.78
C ALA A 139 11.26 -1.36 -7.79
N ILE A 140 10.07 -0.98 -8.26
CA ILE A 140 8.79 -1.22 -7.57
C ILE A 140 7.91 -1.99 -8.54
N TYR A 141 7.59 -3.24 -8.22
CA TYR A 141 6.72 -4.11 -9.02
C TYR A 141 5.32 -4.10 -8.43
N GLY A 142 4.35 -3.57 -9.17
CA GLY A 142 3.06 -3.14 -8.62
C GLY A 142 3.18 -1.70 -8.14
N LEU A 143 3.03 -0.75 -9.06
CA LEU A 143 3.20 0.67 -8.74
C LEU A 143 1.91 1.29 -8.18
N GLY A 144 0.75 0.86 -8.68
CA GLY A 144 -0.54 1.45 -8.32
C GLY A 144 -0.56 2.98 -8.52
N GLY A 145 -0.97 3.70 -7.48
CA GLY A 145 -0.95 5.16 -7.39
C GLY A 145 0.40 5.78 -6.99
N GLY A 146 1.45 4.97 -6.81
CA GLY A 146 2.79 5.43 -6.45
C GLY A 146 2.96 5.82 -4.97
N THR A 147 2.14 5.30 -4.07
CA THR A 147 2.17 5.63 -2.63
C THR A 147 3.55 5.39 -2.00
N ALA A 148 4.11 4.19 -2.14
CA ALA A 148 5.45 3.89 -1.63
C ALA A 148 6.55 4.74 -2.32
N ALA A 149 6.44 4.93 -3.64
CA ALA A 149 7.38 5.73 -4.42
C ALA A 149 7.45 7.19 -3.94
N ARG A 150 6.30 7.76 -3.57
CA ARG A 150 6.17 9.13 -3.06
C ARG A 150 6.96 9.33 -1.77
N LEU A 151 6.75 8.46 -0.79
CA LEU A 151 7.46 8.51 0.48
C LEU A 151 8.96 8.24 0.32
N ILE A 152 9.35 7.29 -0.54
CA ILE A 152 10.77 7.01 -0.83
C ILE A 152 11.47 8.24 -1.45
N LEU A 153 10.83 8.94 -2.40
CA LEU A 153 11.41 10.13 -3.03
C LEU A 153 11.42 11.37 -2.11
N GLU A 154 10.51 11.48 -1.14
CA GLU A 154 10.58 12.51 -0.09
C GLU A 154 11.81 12.31 0.79
N LEU A 155 12.00 11.07 1.28
CA LEU A 155 13.02 10.74 2.28
C LEU A 155 14.42 10.57 1.68
N TYR A 156 14.50 10.03 0.47
CA TYR A 156 15.76 9.74 -0.24
C TYR A 156 15.75 10.36 -1.65
N PRO A 157 15.74 11.71 -1.76
CA PRO A 157 15.48 12.40 -3.02
C PRO A 157 16.53 12.16 -4.13
N SER A 158 17.66 11.50 -3.86
CA SER A 158 18.64 11.10 -4.89
C SER A 158 18.33 9.74 -5.55
N VAL A 159 17.41 8.94 -4.99
CA VAL A 159 17.11 7.58 -5.47
C VAL A 159 16.43 7.63 -6.85
N GLN A 160 16.87 6.74 -7.74
CA GLN A 160 16.16 6.47 -8.99
C GLN A 160 15.18 5.31 -8.75
N LEU A 161 13.90 5.54 -9.02
CA LEU A 161 12.87 4.51 -8.95
C LEU A 161 12.46 4.08 -10.36
N GLU A 162 12.30 2.78 -10.57
CA GLU A 162 11.60 2.24 -11.74
C GLU A 162 10.32 1.54 -11.29
N GLY A 163 9.17 2.18 -11.50
CA GLY A 163 7.88 1.65 -11.12
C GLY A 163 7.23 0.89 -12.27
N TRP A 164 7.02 -0.41 -12.10
CA TRP A 164 6.40 -1.30 -13.07
C TRP A 164 4.92 -1.52 -12.76
N GLU A 165 4.09 -1.35 -13.78
CA GLU A 165 2.65 -1.57 -13.73
C GLU A 165 2.20 -2.19 -15.05
N ILE A 166 1.35 -3.22 -15.00
CA ILE A 166 0.89 -3.91 -16.22
C ILE A 166 -0.32 -3.22 -16.86
N ASP A 167 -1.03 -2.40 -16.07
CA ASP A 167 -2.27 -1.73 -16.44
C ASP A 167 -2.03 -0.28 -16.92
N ASP A 168 -2.07 -0.08 -18.24
CA ASP A 168 -1.86 1.21 -18.89
C ASP A 168 -2.94 2.25 -18.54
N ILE A 169 -4.19 1.81 -18.43
CA ILE A 169 -5.33 2.63 -18.02
C ILE A 169 -5.20 3.05 -16.55
N LEU A 170 -4.70 2.17 -15.67
CA LEU A 170 -4.40 2.51 -14.27
C LEU A 170 -3.38 3.66 -14.23
N ILE A 171 -2.26 3.53 -14.94
CA ILE A 171 -1.21 4.56 -15.01
C ILE A 171 -1.74 5.89 -15.59
N GLU A 172 -2.62 5.86 -16.59
CA GLU A 172 -3.30 7.07 -17.06
C GLU A 172 -4.07 7.75 -15.91
N LYS A 173 -4.87 6.99 -15.15
CA LYS A 173 -5.72 7.56 -14.09
C LYS A 173 -4.96 7.97 -12.84
N THR A 174 -3.85 7.32 -12.51
CA THR A 174 -3.01 7.73 -11.37
C THR A 174 -2.13 8.94 -11.71
N ARG A 175 -1.73 9.12 -12.98
CA ARG A 175 -1.14 10.39 -13.46
C ARG A 175 -2.13 11.55 -13.44
N GLU A 176 -3.40 11.29 -13.79
CA GLU A 176 -4.46 12.30 -13.86
C GLU A 176 -4.99 12.72 -12.46
N TYR A 177 -5.20 11.75 -11.57
CA TYR A 177 -5.91 11.96 -10.30
C TYR A 177 -5.09 11.69 -9.03
N MET A 178 -3.92 11.06 -9.13
CA MET A 178 -3.07 10.70 -7.97
C MET A 178 -1.65 11.25 -8.09
N GLU A 179 -1.47 12.37 -8.79
CA GLU A 179 -0.21 13.12 -8.86
C GLU A 179 1.02 12.26 -9.22
N LEU A 180 0.85 11.11 -9.89
CA LEU A 180 1.96 10.21 -10.22
C LEU A 180 2.96 10.90 -11.15
N SER A 181 2.44 11.78 -12.01
CA SER A 181 3.17 12.66 -12.93
C SER A 181 4.07 13.69 -12.23
N GLU A 182 3.86 13.99 -10.94
CA GLU A 182 4.78 14.81 -10.14
C GLU A 182 6.01 14.01 -9.69
N LEU A 183 5.87 12.71 -9.43
CA LEU A 183 6.99 11.83 -9.07
C LEU A 183 7.92 11.55 -10.26
N GLU A 184 7.39 11.65 -11.47
CA GLU A 184 8.17 11.53 -12.72
C GLU A 184 9.07 12.75 -13.00
N LYS A 185 8.93 13.83 -12.23
CA LYS A 185 9.81 15.00 -12.31
C LYS A 185 11.05 14.80 -11.42
N PRO A 186 12.25 15.21 -11.85
CA PRO A 186 13.43 15.15 -11.00
C PRO A 186 13.27 15.97 -9.72
N THR A 187 13.62 15.38 -8.58
CA THR A 187 13.74 16.11 -7.31
C THR A 187 14.94 17.08 -7.37
N PRO A 188 15.10 17.99 -6.39
CA PRO A 188 16.31 18.82 -6.25
C PRO A 188 17.64 18.05 -6.04
N LYS A 189 17.60 16.72 -5.83
CA LYS A 189 18.78 15.84 -5.75
C LYS A 189 18.91 14.89 -6.94
N GLY A 190 18.07 15.03 -7.96
CA GLY A 190 18.16 14.29 -9.21
C GLY A 190 17.49 12.92 -9.22
N GLY A 191 16.98 12.43 -8.09
CA GLY A 191 16.09 11.26 -8.04
C GLY A 191 14.79 11.50 -8.80
N SER A 192 14.14 10.44 -9.26
CA SER A 192 12.87 10.50 -9.99
C SER A 192 12.23 9.12 -10.04
N LEU A 193 10.93 9.06 -10.33
CA LEU A 193 10.23 7.85 -10.73
C LEU A 193 10.18 7.73 -12.25
N ARG A 194 10.67 6.62 -12.80
CA ARG A 194 10.43 6.24 -14.19
C ARG A 194 9.35 5.16 -14.22
N VAL A 195 8.19 5.48 -14.80
CA VAL A 195 7.09 4.51 -14.97
C VAL A 195 7.36 3.61 -16.18
N LEU A 196 7.17 2.31 -15.99
CA LEU A 196 7.31 1.25 -16.97
C LEU A 196 5.97 0.51 -17.05
N VAL A 197 5.36 0.53 -18.24
CA VAL A 197 4.04 -0.10 -18.47
C VAL A 197 4.25 -1.43 -19.16
N ASP A 198 4.46 -2.49 -18.39
CA ASP A 198 4.76 -3.85 -18.85
C ASP A 198 4.62 -4.87 -17.70
N ASP A 199 4.67 -6.17 -18.02
CA ASP A 199 4.69 -7.24 -17.02
C ASP A 199 6.04 -7.32 -16.29
N ALA A 200 6.04 -6.92 -15.02
CA ALA A 200 7.21 -6.95 -14.14
C ALA A 200 7.82 -8.36 -13.96
N LEU A 201 7.04 -9.44 -14.10
CA LEU A 201 7.52 -10.82 -13.91
C LEU A 201 8.00 -11.47 -15.21
N SER A 202 7.75 -10.86 -16.37
CA SER A 202 8.23 -11.40 -17.64
C SER A 202 9.77 -11.45 -17.72
N PRO A 203 10.37 -12.44 -18.40
CA PRO A 203 11.82 -12.52 -18.57
C PRO A 203 12.36 -11.35 -19.41
N SER A 204 13.44 -10.73 -18.95
CA SER A 204 14.17 -9.70 -19.68
C SER A 204 15.65 -9.75 -19.35
N GLU A 205 16.52 -9.77 -20.36
CA GLU A 205 17.99 -9.77 -20.16
C GLU A 205 18.50 -8.38 -19.74
N ASP A 206 17.81 -7.30 -20.14
CA ASP A 206 18.17 -5.89 -19.87
C ASP A 206 18.08 -5.49 -18.39
N VAL A 207 17.59 -6.38 -17.51
CA VAL A 207 17.45 -6.15 -16.07
C VAL A 207 18.37 -7.03 -15.20
N SER A 208 19.16 -7.93 -15.79
CA SER A 208 20.10 -8.77 -15.03
C SER A 208 21.16 -7.91 -14.32
N GLY A 209 21.34 -8.11 -13.02
CA GLY A 209 22.29 -7.34 -12.20
C GLY A 209 22.00 -5.84 -12.10
N LYS A 210 20.80 -5.36 -12.43
CA LYS A 210 20.48 -3.93 -12.60
C LYS A 210 20.13 -3.19 -11.30
N TYR A 211 19.38 -3.83 -10.39
CA TYR A 211 18.70 -3.13 -9.31
C TYR A 211 19.43 -3.23 -7.97
N ALA A 212 19.55 -2.11 -7.26
CA ALA A 212 20.00 -2.11 -5.88
C ALA A 212 18.97 -2.76 -4.95
N GLY A 213 17.69 -2.52 -5.21
CA GLY A 213 16.58 -3.15 -4.49
C GLY A 213 15.39 -3.40 -5.39
N ILE A 214 14.57 -4.40 -5.04
CA ILE A 214 13.30 -4.68 -5.69
C ILE A 214 12.21 -4.69 -4.62
N ILE A 215 11.23 -3.81 -4.74
CA ILE A 215 10.01 -3.80 -3.95
C ILE A 215 8.95 -4.57 -4.74
N VAL A 216 8.26 -5.52 -4.11
CA VAL A 216 7.21 -6.34 -4.74
C VAL A 216 5.89 -6.15 -3.98
N ASP A 217 4.90 -5.59 -4.67
CA ASP A 217 3.55 -5.30 -4.19
C ASP A 217 2.53 -5.75 -5.26
N LEU A 218 2.67 -7.00 -5.72
CA LEU A 218 1.93 -7.55 -6.86
C LEU A 218 0.73 -8.39 -6.43
N PHE A 219 -0.47 -7.92 -6.77
CA PHE A 219 -1.75 -8.51 -6.37
C PHE A 219 -2.74 -8.65 -7.54
N ALA A 220 -3.61 -9.66 -7.45
CA ALA A 220 -4.81 -9.80 -8.28
C ALA A 220 -5.95 -10.37 -7.43
N ASP A 221 -7.16 -9.82 -7.57
CA ASP A 221 -8.36 -10.19 -6.77
C ASP A 221 -8.08 -10.31 -5.25
N GLY A 222 -7.34 -9.33 -4.72
CA GLY A 222 -6.93 -9.28 -3.30
C GLY A 222 -5.91 -10.34 -2.85
N LYS A 223 -5.25 -11.06 -3.77
CA LYS A 223 -4.26 -12.11 -3.45
C LYS A 223 -2.92 -11.87 -4.12
N VAL A 224 -1.83 -12.32 -3.48
CA VAL A 224 -0.49 -12.36 -4.07
C VAL A 224 -0.51 -13.29 -5.29
N LEU A 225 0.14 -12.90 -6.39
CA LEU A 225 0.14 -13.65 -7.64
C LEU A 225 0.69 -15.09 -7.49
N ASP A 226 0.07 -16.05 -8.20
CA ASP A 226 0.47 -17.47 -8.20
C ASP A 226 1.95 -17.69 -8.61
N GLN A 227 2.48 -16.83 -9.51
CA GLN A 227 3.88 -16.85 -9.92
C GLN A 227 4.84 -16.62 -8.74
N LEU A 228 4.46 -15.81 -7.74
CA LEU A 228 5.25 -15.55 -6.55
C LEU A 228 5.15 -16.68 -5.50
N GLN A 229 4.31 -17.69 -5.76
CA GLN A 229 4.27 -18.94 -4.99
C GLN A 229 5.20 -20.01 -5.60
N GLN A 230 6.15 -19.62 -6.48
CA GLN A 230 7.13 -20.51 -7.11
C GLN A 230 8.57 -20.12 -6.75
N VAL A 231 9.37 -21.06 -6.24
CA VAL A 231 10.79 -20.86 -5.88
C VAL A 231 11.61 -20.31 -7.05
N GLN A 232 11.38 -20.80 -8.28
CA GLN A 232 12.12 -20.34 -9.46
C GLN A 232 11.90 -18.85 -9.75
N MET A 233 10.68 -18.32 -9.54
CA MET A 233 10.41 -16.89 -9.75
C MET A 233 11.26 -16.03 -8.81
N TRP A 234 11.43 -16.45 -7.55
CA TRP A 234 12.31 -15.74 -6.62
C TRP A 234 13.78 -15.75 -7.05
N HIS A 235 14.29 -16.87 -7.57
CA HIS A 235 15.62 -16.91 -8.18
C HIS A 235 15.74 -16.00 -9.40
N ASP A 236 14.73 -15.97 -10.27
CA ASP A 236 14.68 -15.11 -11.46
C ASP A 236 14.66 -13.62 -11.05
N LEU A 237 13.92 -13.26 -10.00
CA LEU A 237 13.94 -11.89 -9.44
C LEU A 237 15.29 -11.55 -8.80
N ALA A 238 15.89 -12.48 -8.04
CA ALA A 238 17.20 -12.27 -7.43
C ALA A 238 18.32 -12.08 -8.49
N SER A 239 18.20 -12.69 -9.66
CA SER A 239 19.14 -12.49 -10.78
C SER A 239 19.18 -11.05 -11.32
N ARG A 240 18.15 -10.25 -11.01
CA ARG A 240 18.03 -8.84 -11.39
C ARG A 240 18.69 -7.88 -10.41
N LEU A 241 19.17 -8.38 -9.27
CA LEU A 241 19.81 -7.58 -8.22
C LEU A 241 21.30 -7.38 -8.50
N MET A 242 21.79 -6.17 -8.20
CA MET A 242 23.20 -5.88 -8.02
C MET A 242 23.78 -6.69 -6.84
N PRO A 243 25.11 -6.90 -6.76
CA PRO A 243 25.73 -7.49 -5.58
C PRO A 243 25.35 -6.75 -4.29
N ASN A 244 24.94 -7.49 -3.26
CA ASN A 244 24.35 -7.00 -2.00
C ASN A 244 22.98 -6.30 -2.12
N GLY A 245 22.32 -6.37 -3.28
CA GLY A 245 20.94 -5.95 -3.42
C GLY A 245 19.95 -6.84 -2.67
N ARG A 246 18.74 -6.33 -2.41
CA ARG A 246 17.71 -7.02 -1.63
C ARG A 246 16.32 -6.91 -2.26
N ILE A 247 15.46 -7.90 -2.00
CA ILE A 247 14.03 -7.85 -2.33
C ILE A 247 13.25 -7.57 -1.04
N MET A 248 12.32 -6.61 -1.08
CA MET A 248 11.33 -6.39 -0.02
C MET A 248 9.91 -6.60 -0.59
N VAL A 249 9.07 -7.35 0.11
CA VAL A 249 7.83 -7.92 -0.45
C VAL A 249 6.66 -7.67 0.50
N ASN A 250 5.53 -7.15 0.01
CA ASN A 250 4.25 -7.27 0.70
C ASN A 250 3.72 -8.70 0.48
N CYS A 251 3.65 -9.48 1.57
CA CYS A 251 3.21 -10.87 1.55
C CYS A 251 1.73 -11.03 1.91
N ALA A 252 0.98 -9.93 2.03
CA ALA A 252 -0.41 -9.86 2.52
C ALA A 252 -0.58 -10.31 3.98
N GLY A 253 -1.81 -10.21 4.49
CA GLY A 253 -2.21 -10.91 5.72
C GLY A 253 -2.26 -12.43 5.53
N ILE A 254 -2.38 -13.16 6.64
CA ILE A 254 -2.78 -14.57 6.62
C ILE A 254 -4.31 -14.60 6.49
N GLU A 255 -4.88 -15.37 5.56
CA GLU A 255 -6.32 -15.64 5.58
C GLU A 255 -6.66 -16.32 6.92
N GLU A 256 -7.49 -15.69 7.75
CA GLU A 256 -8.05 -16.38 8.91
C GLU A 256 -8.83 -17.60 8.41
N GLU A 257 -8.31 -18.81 8.67
CA GLU A 257 -9.16 -19.97 8.77
C GLU A 257 -10.30 -19.56 9.72
N LYS A 258 -11.54 -19.61 9.23
CA LYS A 258 -12.73 -19.23 9.99
C LYS A 258 -12.98 -20.25 11.09
N VAL A 259 -12.14 -20.23 12.12
CA VAL A 259 -12.34 -20.94 13.37
C VAL A 259 -13.60 -20.35 13.98
N VAL A 260 -14.70 -21.10 13.89
CA VAL A 260 -16.03 -20.69 14.34
C VAL A 260 -16.07 -20.70 15.87
N THR A 261 -15.51 -19.65 16.46
CA THR A 261 -15.58 -19.31 17.88
C THR A 261 -16.11 -17.89 18.00
N ASN A 262 -17.11 -17.67 18.85
CA ASN A 262 -17.83 -16.39 19.00
C ASN A 262 -17.03 -15.32 19.78
N GLU A 263 -15.71 -15.30 19.62
CA GLU A 263 -14.79 -14.34 20.24
C GLU A 263 -13.86 -13.80 19.15
N LYS A 264 -13.55 -12.49 19.17
CA LYS A 264 -12.62 -11.88 18.20
C LYS A 264 -11.30 -12.65 18.23
N PRO A 265 -10.79 -13.19 17.10
CA PRO A 265 -9.54 -13.95 17.09
C PRO A 265 -8.37 -13.09 17.59
N LYS A 266 -7.96 -13.29 18.84
CA LYS A 266 -6.69 -12.76 19.33
C LYS A 266 -5.58 -13.67 18.81
N LEU A 267 -5.14 -13.37 17.58
CA LEU A 267 -4.01 -14.01 16.90
C LEU A 267 -2.68 -13.64 17.59
N VAL A 268 -2.51 -14.08 18.84
CA VAL A 268 -1.26 -14.05 19.61
C VAL A 268 -0.40 -15.20 19.12
N LEU A 269 0.14 -15.03 17.92
CA LEU A 269 1.11 -15.95 17.36
C LEU A 269 2.50 -15.51 17.79
N GLY A 270 3.31 -16.48 18.24
CA GLY A 270 4.73 -16.27 18.51
C GLY A 270 5.54 -16.12 17.22
N ASP A 271 6.86 -16.13 17.36
CA ASP A 271 7.80 -15.84 16.26
C ASP A 271 7.72 -16.85 15.09
N SER A 272 7.08 -18.00 15.29
CA SER A 272 6.74 -19.01 14.27
C SER A 272 5.60 -18.62 13.31
N VAL A 273 4.94 -17.47 13.50
CA VAL A 273 3.75 -17.06 12.74
C VAL A 273 3.95 -17.03 11.22
N TRP A 274 5.12 -16.63 10.76
CA TRP A 274 5.42 -16.46 9.33
C TRP A 274 5.24 -17.76 8.53
N MET A 275 5.35 -18.92 9.19
CA MET A 275 5.08 -20.24 8.59
C MET A 275 3.61 -20.45 8.19
N LEU A 276 2.69 -19.53 8.54
CA LEU A 276 1.32 -19.55 8.04
C LEU A 276 1.14 -18.71 6.76
N ASN A 277 2.10 -17.85 6.42
CA ASN A 277 2.06 -17.07 5.18
C ASN A 277 2.72 -17.87 4.04
N PRO A 278 2.01 -18.20 2.94
CA PRO A 278 2.54 -19.04 1.87
C PRO A 278 3.68 -18.37 1.11
N THR A 279 3.60 -17.05 0.87
CA THR A 279 4.64 -16.28 0.17
C THR A 279 5.95 -16.32 0.93
N ILE A 280 5.93 -16.12 2.26
CA ILE A 280 7.16 -16.17 3.08
C ILE A 280 7.75 -17.57 3.09
N LYS A 281 6.93 -18.64 3.16
CA LYS A 281 7.44 -20.02 3.09
C LYS A 281 8.21 -20.27 1.80
N VAL A 282 7.62 -19.91 0.65
CA VAL A 282 8.27 -20.08 -0.65
C VAL A 282 9.55 -19.23 -0.76
N MET A 283 9.56 -18.02 -0.20
CA MET A 283 10.78 -17.21 -0.10
C MET A 283 11.85 -17.89 0.77
N SER A 284 11.49 -18.47 1.92
CA SER A 284 12.43 -19.17 2.80
C SER A 284 12.98 -20.45 2.18
N GLU A 285 12.18 -21.15 1.36
CA GLU A 285 12.64 -22.27 0.52
C GLU A 285 13.62 -21.79 -0.57
N ALA A 286 13.37 -20.62 -1.18
CA ALA A 286 14.24 -20.03 -2.20
C ALA A 286 15.55 -19.43 -1.64
N PHE A 287 15.52 -18.91 -0.41
CA PHE A 287 16.66 -18.26 0.24
C PHE A 287 16.85 -18.74 1.70
N PRO A 288 17.26 -20.00 1.92
CA PRO A 288 17.44 -20.56 3.27
C PRO A 288 18.36 -19.71 4.14
N GLY A 289 17.92 -19.40 5.37
CA GLY A 289 18.65 -18.54 6.31
C GLY A 289 18.84 -17.07 5.88
N GLN A 290 18.14 -16.60 4.84
CA GLN A 290 18.30 -15.25 4.27
C GLN A 290 16.96 -14.51 4.06
N VAL A 291 15.88 -14.95 4.72
CA VAL A 291 14.58 -14.26 4.71
C VAL A 291 14.30 -13.71 6.09
N TYR A 292 14.09 -12.40 6.15
CA TYR A 292 13.59 -11.70 7.32
C TYR A 292 12.12 -11.35 7.09
N TRP A 293 11.33 -11.36 8.16
CA TRP A 293 9.93 -11.00 8.12
C TRP A 293 9.57 -10.01 9.21
N LYS A 294 8.47 -9.30 8.98
CA LYS A 294 7.79 -8.44 9.94
C LYS A 294 6.28 -8.52 9.68
N ARG A 295 5.48 -8.29 10.72
CA ARG A 295 4.01 -8.11 10.61
C ARG A 295 3.67 -6.69 11.06
N THR A 296 2.87 -5.96 10.28
CA THR A 296 2.39 -4.63 10.69
C THR A 296 1.39 -4.74 11.84
N PRO A 297 1.27 -3.72 12.71
CA PRO A 297 0.26 -3.67 13.77
C PRO A 297 -1.17 -3.92 13.28
N ASP A 298 -2.04 -4.34 14.19
CA ASP A 298 -3.47 -4.54 13.93
C ASP A 298 -4.16 -3.29 13.35
N SER A 299 -3.68 -2.08 13.71
CA SER A 299 -4.13 -0.78 13.18
C SER A 299 -3.67 -0.48 11.75
N GLU A 300 -2.74 -1.27 11.21
CA GLU A 300 -2.04 -1.07 9.94
C GLU A 300 -2.26 -2.27 8.97
N GLY A 301 -3.38 -2.97 9.18
CA GLY A 301 -3.89 -3.99 8.26
C GLY A 301 -3.33 -5.39 8.38
N LEU A 302 -2.53 -5.70 9.42
CA LEU A 302 -2.01 -7.06 9.69
C LEU A 302 -1.18 -7.65 8.54
N ASN A 303 -0.60 -6.81 7.69
CA ASN A 303 0.16 -7.24 6.54
C ASN A 303 1.50 -7.83 6.98
N PHE A 304 1.92 -8.90 6.33
CA PHE A 304 3.27 -9.40 6.45
C PHE A 304 4.15 -8.75 5.39
N VAL A 305 5.36 -8.36 5.79
CA VAL A 305 6.39 -7.87 4.88
C VAL A 305 7.62 -8.78 5.02
N ALA A 306 8.21 -9.19 3.91
CA ALA A 306 9.44 -9.98 3.86
C ALA A 306 10.60 -9.20 3.26
N LEU A 307 11.82 -9.56 3.60
CA LEU A 307 13.08 -8.95 3.15
C LEU A 307 14.13 -10.03 2.94
N THR A 308 14.83 -10.01 1.79
CA THR A 308 15.91 -10.97 1.51
C THR A 308 17.32 -10.45 1.86
N GLY A 309 18.27 -11.38 1.91
CA GLY A 309 19.71 -11.13 1.97
C GLY A 309 20.33 -11.46 3.32
N GLY A 310 21.64 -11.19 3.46
CA GLY A 310 22.38 -11.43 4.70
C GLY A 310 21.87 -10.61 5.89
N GLU A 311 22.24 -11.05 7.10
CA GLU A 311 21.80 -10.44 8.36
C GLU A 311 22.00 -8.92 8.38
N PRO A 312 20.93 -8.11 8.53
CA PRO A 312 21.07 -6.67 8.66
C PRO A 312 21.53 -6.32 10.08
N ASP A 313 22.55 -5.46 10.20
CA ASP A 313 22.85 -4.81 11.48
C ASP A 313 21.68 -3.86 11.81
N LEU A 314 20.82 -4.30 12.72
CA LEU A 314 19.61 -3.55 13.12
C LEU A 314 19.94 -2.21 13.80
N SER A 315 21.14 -2.05 14.36
CA SER A 315 21.57 -0.78 14.98
C SER A 315 22.05 0.21 13.92
N ASP A 316 22.85 -0.26 12.97
CA ASP A 316 23.25 0.53 11.80
C ASP A 316 22.03 0.92 10.95
N TRP A 317 21.13 -0.02 10.64
CA TRP A 317 19.89 0.24 9.91
C TRP A 317 19.00 1.27 10.63
N SER A 318 18.79 1.08 11.95
CA SER A 318 18.07 2.04 12.80
C SER A 318 18.68 3.44 12.81
N SER A 319 19.97 3.59 12.54
CA SER A 319 20.66 4.88 12.51
C SER A 319 20.56 5.62 11.17
N LYS A 320 20.26 4.89 10.08
CA LYS A 320 20.23 5.41 8.71
C LYS A 320 18.81 5.70 8.19
N VAL A 321 17.77 5.13 8.81
CA VAL A 321 16.37 5.46 8.49
C VAL A 321 15.89 6.70 9.27
N PRO A 322 14.84 7.39 8.79
CA PRO A 322 14.18 8.46 9.55
C PRO A 322 13.69 7.99 10.93
N VAL A 323 13.57 8.93 11.87
CA VAL A 323 13.14 8.67 13.27
C VAL A 323 11.83 7.88 13.39
N ARG A 324 10.88 8.03 12.46
CA ARG A 324 9.62 7.25 12.48
C ARG A 324 9.85 5.76 12.25
N LEU A 325 10.92 5.38 11.55
CA LEU A 325 11.27 4.00 11.21
C LEU A 325 12.39 3.41 12.11
N SER A 326 13.06 4.20 12.95
CA SER A 326 14.24 3.74 13.71
C SER A 326 13.94 2.60 14.70
N GLU A 327 12.81 2.64 15.41
CA GLU A 327 12.36 1.50 16.22
C GLU A 327 11.63 0.43 15.39
N PRO A 328 10.75 0.77 14.41
CA PRO A 328 10.16 -0.20 13.50
C PRO A 328 11.14 -1.14 12.79
N VAL A 329 12.34 -0.70 12.38
CA VAL A 329 13.32 -1.60 11.73
C VAL A 329 13.97 -2.62 12.68
N LYS A 330 13.89 -2.43 14.00
CA LYS A 330 14.39 -3.42 14.98
C LYS A 330 13.42 -4.58 15.21
N GLN A 331 12.26 -4.56 14.53
CA GLN A 331 11.21 -5.57 14.66
C GLN A 331 11.30 -6.67 13.59
N TRP A 332 12.20 -6.54 12.60
CA TRP A 332 12.48 -7.57 11.61
C TRP A 332 13.12 -8.79 12.27
N LYS A 333 12.63 -9.98 11.93
CA LYS A 333 13.05 -11.26 12.51
C LYS A 333 13.45 -12.23 11.41
N LEU A 334 14.48 -13.03 11.64
CA LEU A 334 14.87 -14.11 10.72
C LEU A 334 13.75 -15.17 10.67
N CYS A 335 13.47 -15.70 9.49
CA CYS A 335 12.78 -16.97 9.33
C CYS A 335 13.75 -18.09 9.73
N GLU A 336 13.51 -18.72 10.88
CA GLU A 336 14.27 -19.89 11.33
C GLU A 336 14.15 -21.05 10.33
N ASP A 337 15.16 -21.92 10.26
CA ASP A 337 15.20 -23.05 9.32
C ASP A 337 14.00 -23.99 9.50
N LEU A 338 13.42 -24.44 8.38
CA LEU A 338 12.24 -25.34 8.29
C LEU A 338 12.57 -26.82 8.56
#